data_AF-A0A0A3HYL9-F1
#
_entry.id   AF-A0A0A3HYL9-F1
#
_cell.length_a   1.000
_cell.length_b   1.000
_cell.length_c   1.000
_cell.angle_alpha   90.00
_cell.angle_beta   90.00
_cell.angle_gamma   90.00
#
_symmetry.space_group_name_H-M   'P 1'
#
loop_
_entity.id
_entity.type
_entity.pdbx_description
1 polymer ?
#
loop_
_entity_poly.entity_id
_entity_poly.type
_entity_poly.pdbx_seq_one_letter_code
_entity_poly.pdbx_strand_id
1 'polypeptide(L)' 'MLLFILIVVPLIGAIWFYNLAVFMEKLKNGKNPHNQKVLGATLTFILLAAIMFSLLELNRY' A
#
# COMPACT_ATOMS: atom_id res chain seq x y z
N MET A 1 -13.65 -9.92 9.11
CA MET A 1 -13.18 -9.96 7.70
C MET A 1 -13.81 -8.92 6.81
N LEU A 2 -15.14 -8.88 6.65
CA LEU A 2 -15.77 -7.97 5.67
C LEU A 2 -15.36 -6.50 5.88
N LEU A 3 -15.39 -6.02 7.12
CA LEU A 3 -14.92 -4.66 7.47
C LEU A 3 -13.42 -4.46 7.22
N PHE A 4 -12.60 -5.50 7.41
CA PHE A 4 -11.16 -5.44 7.10
C PHE A 4 -10.93 -5.28 5.60
N ILE A 5 -11.66 -6.06 4.78
CA ILE A 5 -11.58 -6.01 3.32
C ILE A 5 -12.14 -4.69 2.78
N LEU A 6 -13.26 -4.20 3.32
CA LEU A 6 -13.94 -3.00 2.82
C LEU A 6 -13.35 -1.67 3.33
N ILE A 7 -12.61 -1.68 4.44
CA ILE A 7 -12.08 -0.46 5.04
C ILE A 7 -10.55 -0.51 5.12
N VAL A 8 -9.98 -1.53 5.76
CA VAL A 8 -8.54 -1.57 6.04
C VAL A 8 -7.72 -1.72 4.76
N VAL A 9 -8.08 -2.65 3.87
CA VAL A 9 -7.36 -2.84 2.59
C VAL A 9 -7.40 -1.57 1.71
N PRO A 10 -8.56 -0.92 1.49
CA PRO A 10 -8.61 0.36 0.78
C PRO A 10 -7.80 1.47 1.43
N LEU A 11 -7.79 1.59 2.76
CA LEU A 11 -6.98 2.59 3.46
C LEU A 11 -5.48 2.37 3.23
N ILE A 12 -5.01 1.12 3.31
CA ILE A 12 -3.62 0.78 3.01
C ILE A 12 -3.30 1.14 1.55
N GLY A 13 -4.21 0.82 0.62
CA GLY A 13 -4.08 1.18 -0.79
C GLY A 13 -3.98 2.70 -1.02
N ALA A 14 -4.80 3.49 -0.32
CA ALA A 14 -4.76 4.94 -0.39
C ALA A 14 -3.43 5.50 0.13
N ILE A 15 -2.91 4.98 1.25
CA ILE A 15 -1.61 5.37 1.81
C ILE A 15 -0.47 4.98 0.86
N TRP A 16 -0.52 3.79 0.27
CA TRP A 16 0.44 3.33 -0.74
C TRP A 16 0.46 4.26 -1.95
N PHE A 17 -0.72 4.60 -2.48
CA PHE A 17 -0.85 5.49 -3.64
C PHE A 17 -0.36 6.91 -3.32
N TYR A 18 -0.66 7.42 -2.13
CA TYR A 18 -0.15 8.71 -1.68
C TYR A 18 1.39 8.72 -1.62
N ASN A 19 2.02 7.67 -1.08
CA ASN A 19 3.47 7.56 -1.08
C ASN A 19 4.06 7.55 -2.51
N LEU A 20 3.39 6.90 -3.46
CA LEU A 20 3.77 6.92 -4.88
C LEU A 20 3.65 8.33 -5.48
N ALA A 21 2.57 9.05 -5.22
CA ALA A 21 2.39 10.43 -5.69
C ALA A 21 3.51 11.35 -5.16
N VAL A 22 3.82 11.27 -3.86
CA VAL A 22 4.93 12.03 -3.24
C VAL A 22 6.28 11.61 -3.81
N PHE A 23 6.48 10.31 -4.09
CA PHE A 23 7.70 9.82 -4.74
C PHE A 23 7.89 10.47 -6.13
N MET A 24 6.85 10.49 -6.96
CA MET A 24 6.87 11.12 -8.28
C MET A 24 7.13 12.62 -8.19
N GLU A 25 6.49 13.31 -7.24
CA GLU A 25 6.71 14.74 -7.00
C GLU A 25 8.17 15.03 -6.60
N LYS A 26 8.74 14.21 -5.71
CA LYS A 26 10.15 14.34 -5.33
C LYS A 26 11.09 14.13 -6.50
N LEU A 27 10.86 13.11 -7.33
CA LEU A 27 11.63 12.88 -8.54
C LEU A 27 11.55 14.07 -9.51
N LYS A 28 10.35 14.57 -9.76
CA LYS A 28 10.14 15.74 -10.63
C LYS A 28 10.89 16.99 -10.12
N ASN A 29 10.93 17.17 -8.81
CA ASN A 29 11.59 18.31 -8.16
C ASN A 29 13.09 18.08 -7.89
N GLY A 30 13.70 16.99 -8.37
CA GLY A 30 15.10 16.66 -8.11
C GLY A 30 15.45 16.41 -6.64
N LYS A 31 14.45 16.15 -5.79
CA LYS A 31 14.62 15.87 -4.36
C LYS A 31 14.97 14.40 -4.15
N ASN A 32 15.76 14.11 -3.11
CA ASN A 32 16.11 12.74 -2.75
C ASN A 32 14.84 11.91 -2.38
N PRO A 33 14.52 10.83 -3.12
CA PRO A 33 13.33 10.04 -2.89
C PRO A 33 13.57 8.79 -2.01
N HIS A 34 14.73 8.67 -1.36
CA HIS A 34 15.14 7.46 -0.62
C HIS A 34 14.07 6.96 0.37
N ASN A 35 13.53 7.85 1.21
CA ASN A 35 12.53 7.45 2.21
C ASN A 35 11.26 6.90 1.57
N GLN A 36 10.83 7.46 0.44
CA GLN A 36 9.64 7.04 -0.30
C GLN A 36 9.86 5.70 -1.00
N LYS A 37 11.10 5.37 -1.37
CA LYS A 37 11.45 4.02 -1.87
C LYS A 37 11.31 2.99 -0.76
N VAL A 38 11.87 3.27 0.42
CA VAL A 38 11.79 2.36 1.58
C VAL A 38 10.34 2.19 2.02
N LEU A 39 9.62 3.30 2.25
CA LEU A 39 8.19 3.28 2.59
C LEU A 39 7.35 2.61 1.51
N GLY A 40 7.67 2.83 0.22
CA GLY A 40 6.96 2.21 -0.89
C GLY A 40 7.12 0.69 -0.89
N ALA A 41 8.33 0.18 -0.62
CA ALA A 41 8.55 -1.26 -0.48
C ALA A 41 7.78 -1.84 0.72
N THR A 42 7.84 -1.18 1.87
CA THR A 42 7.11 -1.60 3.08
C THR A 42 5.60 -1.61 2.85
N LEU A 43 5.03 -0.53 2.28
CA LEU A 43 3.60 -0.42 2.00
C LEU A 43 3.15 -1.44 0.95
N THR A 44 3.98 -1.73 -0.04
CA THR A 44 3.69 -2.77 -1.05
C THR A 44 3.60 -4.14 -0.39
N PHE A 45 4.56 -4.48 0.47
CA PHE A 45 4.53 -5.74 1.22
C PHE A 45 3.27 -5.86 2.10
N ILE A 46 2.95 -4.81 2.86
CA ILE A 46 1.76 -4.77 3.72
C ILE A 46 0.48 -4.92 2.89
N LEU A 47 0.36 -4.20 1.77
CA LEU A 47 -0.81 -4.26 0.90
C LEU A 47 -0.99 -5.66 0.31
N LEU A 48 0.07 -6.27 -0.22
CA LEU A 48 0.02 -7.63 -0.77
C LEU A 48 -0.32 -8.67 0.31
N ALA A 49 0.28 -8.57 1.49
CA ALA A 49 -0.05 -9.46 2.60
C ALA A 49 -1.53 -9.33 3.02
N ALA A 50 -2.05 -8.11 3.11
CA ALA A 50 -3.45 -7.86 3.43
C ALA A 50 -4.40 -8.43 2.36
N ILE A 51 -4.05 -8.31 1.08
CA ILE A 51 -4.80 -8.90 -0.04
C ILE A 51 -4.75 -10.43 0.03
N MET A 52 -3.57 -11.04 0.18
CA MET A 52 -3.41 -12.49 0.26
C MET A 52 -4.20 -13.08 1.43
N PHE A 53 -4.13 -12.47 2.61
CA PHE A 53 -4.91 -12.89 3.77
C PHE A 53 -6.41 -12.78 3.52
N SER A 54 -6.85 -11.70 2.87
CA SER A 54 -8.25 -11.50 2.49
C SER A 54 -8.75 -12.57 1.51
N LEU A 55 -7.91 -12.96 0.53
CA LEU A 55 -8.23 -13.99 -0.45
C LEU A 55 -8.28 -15.40 0.17
N LEU A 56 -7.31 -15.73 1.02
CA LEU A 56 -7.29 -17.02 1.73
C LEU A 56 -8.54 -17.23 2.56
N GLU A 57 -8.95 -16.18 3.28
CA GLU A 57 -10.13 -16.26 4.11
C GLU A 57 -11.43 -16.23 3.28
N LEU A 58 -11.48 -15.50 2.16
CA LEU A 58 -12.64 -15.57 1.24
C LEU A 58 -12.82 -16.97 0.66
N ASN A 59 -11.73 -17.67 0.34
CA ASN A 59 -11.75 -19.03 -0.19
C ASN A 59 -12.10 -20.13 0.84
N ARG A 60 -12.20 -19.77 2.13
CA ARG A 60 -12.65 -20.67 3.20
C ARG A 60 -14.18 -20.72 3.35
N TYR A 61 -14.90 -19.84 2.67
CA TYR A 61 -16.37 -19.80 2.61
C TYR A 61 -16.87 -20.20 1.23
#